data_AF-W7DCA2-F1
#
_entry.id   AF-W7DCA2-F1
#
_cell.length_a   1.000
_cell.length_b   1.000
_cell.length_c   1.000
_cell.angle_alpha   90.00
_cell.angle_beta   90.00
_cell.angle_gamma   90.00
#
_symmetry.space_group_name_H-M   'P 1'
#
loop_
_entity.id
_entity.type
_entity.pdbx_description
1 polymer ?
#
loop_
_entity_poly.entity_id
_entity_poly.type
_entity_poly.pdbx_seq_one_letter_code
_entity_poly.pdbx_strand_id
1 'polypeptide(L)'
;MKIVNIMVGGPASELPDLAPYTTEKSIWIGVDGGAKRLLHLNIPFEIALGDFDSLTESELQSVKEKVADVRVFRRKKIKRTRK
;
A
#
# COMPACT_ATOMS: atom_id res chain seq x y z
N MET A 1 9.79 4.83 -20.86
CA MET A 1 9.80 3.77 -19.84
C MET A 1 8.96 4.25 -18.66
N LYS A 2 8.06 3.40 -18.13
CA LYS A 2 7.33 3.66 -16.89
C LYS A 2 8.09 2.98 -15.75
N ILE A 3 8.23 3.65 -14.61
CA ILE A 3 8.88 3.10 -13.41
C ILE A 3 7.78 2.72 -12.44
N VAL A 4 7.86 1.54 -11.84
CA VAL A 4 6.90 1.10 -10.83
C VAL A 4 7.65 0.84 -9.54
N ASN A 5 7.33 1.61 -8.51
CA ASN A 5 7.88 1.47 -7.17
C ASN A 5 6.85 0.76 -6.29
N ILE A 6 7.29 -0.26 -5.56
CA ILE A 6 6.42 -1.04 -4.68
C ILE A 6 6.89 -0.83 -3.25
N MET A 7 6.04 -0.24 -2.41
CA MET A 7 6.29 -0.06 -0.99
C MET A 7 5.63 -1.18 -0.20
N VAL A 8 6.42 -1.95 0.55
CA VAL A 8 5.94 -3.03 1.43
C VAL A 8 6.00 -2.60 2.90
N GLY A 9 5.31 -3.33 3.78
CA GLY A 9 5.22 -3.06 5.22
C GLY A 9 6.49 -3.33 6.04
N GLY A 10 7.69 -3.10 5.48
CA GLY A 10 8.96 -3.25 6.19
C GLY A 10 9.21 -2.15 7.25
N PRO A 11 10.24 -2.32 8.10
CA PRO A 11 10.59 -1.36 9.14
C PRO A 11 10.91 0.02 8.56
N ALA A 12 10.56 1.07 9.31
CA ALA A 12 10.76 2.45 8.85
C ALA A 12 12.20 2.89 8.77
N SER A 13 13.03 2.34 9.64
CA SER A 13 14.43 2.65 9.79
C SER A 13 15.28 2.19 8.60
N GLU A 14 14.75 1.31 7.75
CA GLU A 14 15.45 0.77 6.57
C GLU A 14 15.01 1.43 5.25
N LEU A 15 14.13 2.43 5.30
CA LEU A 15 13.73 3.13 4.08
C LEU A 15 14.85 4.06 3.59
N PRO A 16 15.30 3.91 2.33
CA PRO A 16 16.16 4.90 1.70
C PRO A 16 15.36 6.17 1.39
N ASP A 17 16.08 7.24 1.00
CA ASP A 17 15.43 8.44 0.48
C ASP A 17 14.58 8.11 -0.75
N LEU A 18 13.29 8.45 -0.71
CA LEU A 18 12.30 8.15 -1.74
C LEU A 18 12.15 9.29 -2.76
N ALA A 19 12.70 10.48 -2.47
CA ALA A 19 12.68 11.62 -3.36
C ALA A 19 13.22 11.32 -4.77
N PRO A 20 14.39 10.67 -4.96
CA PRO A 20 14.91 10.39 -6.30
C PRO A 20 14.07 9.36 -7.07
N TYR A 21 13.30 8.52 -6.36
CA TYR A 21 12.44 7.50 -6.95
C TYR A 21 11.06 8.04 -7.31
N THR A 22 10.70 9.22 -6.81
CA THR A 22 9.42 9.89 -7.05
C THR A 22 9.56 10.88 -8.19
N THR A 23 9.38 10.39 -9.41
CA THR A 23 9.42 11.18 -10.65
C THR A 23 8.04 11.19 -11.31
N GLU A 24 7.78 12.09 -12.25
CA GLU A 24 6.49 12.18 -12.95
C GLU A 24 6.09 10.88 -13.69
N LYS A 25 7.05 9.98 -13.94
CA LYS A 25 6.84 8.70 -14.64
C LYS A 25 6.85 7.50 -13.68
N SER A 26 6.98 7.73 -12.38
CA SER A 26 6.99 6.68 -11.37
C SER A 26 5.61 6.46 -10.77
N ILE A 27 5.13 5.23 -10.83
CA ILE A 27 3.88 4.79 -10.21
C ILE A 27 4.24 4.12 -8.89
N TRP A 28 3.60 4.53 -7.80
CA TRP A 28 3.74 3.86 -6.51
C TRP A 28 2.61 2.86 -6.28
N ILE A 29 2.98 1.71 -5.70
CA ILE A 29 2.07 0.66 -5.28
C ILE A 29 2.32 0.41 -3.79
N GLY A 30 1.29 0.60 -2.96
CA GLY A 30 1.35 0.32 -1.53
C GLY A 30 0.88 -1.09 -1.21
N VAL A 31 1.71 -1.90 -0.56
CA VAL A 31 1.34 -3.25 -0.12
C VAL A 31 1.30 -3.32 1.40
N ASP A 32 0.18 -3.76 1.95
CA ASP A 32 -0.05 -3.96 3.38
C ASP A 32 0.25 -2.65 4.17
N GLY A 33 1.09 -2.70 5.21
CA GLY A 33 1.56 -1.51 5.93
C GLY A 33 2.32 -0.49 5.07
N GLY A 34 2.75 -0.86 3.86
CA GLY A 34 3.38 0.05 2.91
C GLY A 34 2.43 1.11 2.36
N ALA A 35 1.14 0.80 2.20
CA ALA A 35 0.13 1.78 1.77
C ALA A 35 -0.09 2.87 2.84
N LYS A 36 -0.13 2.48 4.12
CA LYS A 36 -0.17 3.41 5.25
C LYS A 36 1.04 4.34 5.24
N ARG A 37 2.21 3.80 4.91
CA ARG A 37 3.43 4.59 4.83
C ARG A 37 3.38 5.63 3.72
N LEU A 38 2.94 5.24 2.53
CA LEU A 38 2.82 6.16 1.39
C LEU A 38 1.83 7.29 1.71
N LEU A 39 0.71 6.98 2.39
CA LEU A 39 -0.20 7.99 2.92
C LEU A 39 0.48 8.95 3.90
N HIS A 40 1.20 8.43 4.89
CA HIS A 40 1.90 9.24 5.90
C HIS A 40 2.99 10.13 5.29
N LEU A 41 3.64 9.65 4.24
CA LEU A 41 4.68 10.38 3.51
C LEU A 41 4.09 11.34 2.46
N ASN A 42 2.75 11.42 2.35
CA ASN A 42 2.05 12.18 1.32
C ASN A 42 2.51 11.85 -0.11
N ILE A 43 3.00 10.62 -0.34
CA ILE A 43 3.40 10.16 -1.67
C ILE A 43 2.15 9.67 -2.39
N PRO A 44 1.82 10.18 -3.59
CA PRO A 44 0.70 9.67 -4.37
C PRO A 44 1.01 8.27 -4.90
N PHE A 45 0.04 7.35 -4.76
CA PHE A 45 0.12 5.98 -5.27
C PHE A 45 -1.17 5.61 -5.98
N GLU A 46 -1.06 4.78 -7.01
CA GLU A 46 -2.20 4.41 -7.86
C GLU A 46 -2.88 3.12 -7.39
N ILE A 47 -2.12 2.24 -6.77
CA ILE A 47 -2.58 0.90 -6.38
C ILE A 47 -2.27 0.65 -4.92
N ALA A 48 -3.23 0.14 -4.16
CA ALA A 48 -2.98 -0.41 -2.84
C ALA A 48 -3.54 -1.82 -2.65
N LEU A 49 -2.74 -2.69 -2.04
CA LEU A 49 -2.95 -4.13 -1.94
C LEU A 49 -2.74 -4.57 -0.50
N GLY A 50 -3.72 -5.14 0.18
CA GLY A 50 -3.50 -5.61 1.55
C GLY A 50 -4.76 -6.07 2.27
N ASP A 51 -4.63 -6.57 3.49
CA ASP A 51 -5.78 -6.79 4.37
C ASP A 51 -6.21 -5.51 5.10
N PHE A 52 -5.37 -4.47 5.08
CA PHE A 52 -5.58 -3.14 5.66
C PHE A 52 -6.11 -3.18 7.10
N ASP A 53 -5.78 -4.23 7.86
CA ASP A 53 -6.24 -4.37 9.25
C ASP A 53 -5.67 -3.26 10.15
N SER A 54 -4.57 -2.65 9.69
CA SER A 54 -3.77 -1.68 10.42
C SER A 54 -4.15 -0.23 10.10
N LEU A 55 -5.16 -0.04 9.22
CA LEU A 55 -5.76 1.24 8.88
C LEU A 55 -7.09 1.40 9.59
N THR A 56 -7.34 2.60 10.10
CA THR A 56 -8.67 3.00 10.55
C THR A 56 -9.61 3.21 9.36
N GLU A 57 -10.92 3.15 9.61
CA GLU A 57 -11.94 3.30 8.57
C GLU A 57 -11.81 4.64 7.83
N SER A 58 -11.46 5.72 8.54
CA SER A 58 -11.20 7.05 7.98
C SER A 58 -9.96 7.09 7.08
N GLU A 59 -8.87 6.40 7.47
CA GLU A 59 -7.67 6.28 6.63
C GLU A 59 -7.97 5.46 5.37
N LEU A 60 -8.68 4.34 5.52
CA LEU A 60 -9.10 3.49 4.40
C LEU A 60 -9.99 4.26 3.42
N GLN A 61 -10.90 5.10 3.93
CA GLN A 61 -11.73 5.97 3.11
C GLN A 61 -10.87 6.97 2.33
N SER A 62 -9.90 7.59 3.00
CA SER A 62 -8.94 8.51 2.37
C SER A 62 -8.09 7.83 1.29
N VAL A 63 -7.68 6.57 1.50
CA VAL A 63 -7.00 5.75 0.48
C VAL A 63 -7.94 5.54 -0.70
N LYS A 64 -9.17 5.06 -0.48
CA LYS A 64 -10.11 4.79 -1.57
C LYS A 64 -10.49 6.03 -2.37
N GLU A 65 -10.49 7.21 -1.76
CA GLU A 65 -10.74 8.47 -2.46
C GLU A 65 -9.52 8.96 -3.26
N LYS A 66 -8.30 8.75 -2.75
CA LYS A 66 -7.06 9.21 -3.39
C LYS A 66 -6.46 8.22 -4.39
N VAL A 67 -6.83 6.95 -4.30
CA VAL A 67 -6.17 5.82 -4.97
C VAL A 67 -7.16 5.13 -5.88
N ALA A 68 -6.81 5.00 -7.15
CA ALA A 68 -7.72 4.47 -8.16
C ALA A 68 -8.02 2.98 -8.01
N ASP A 69 -7.04 2.16 -7.57
CA ASP A 69 -7.19 0.70 -7.44
C ASP A 69 -6.82 0.23 -6.02
N VAL A 70 -7.82 0.08 -5.16
CA VAL A 70 -7.65 -0.48 -3.81
C VAL A 70 -8.18 -1.92 -3.78
N ARG A 71 -7.28 -2.89 -3.63
CA ARG A 71 -7.62 -4.30 -3.53
C ARG A 71 -7.41 -4.81 -2.12
N VAL A 72 -8.52 -4.96 -1.42
CA VAL A 72 -8.56 -5.52 -0.07
C VAL A 72 -8.60 -7.04 -0.15
N PHE A 73 -7.55 -7.71 0.31
CA PHE A 73 -7.50 -9.16 0.41
C PHE A 73 -7.78 -9.60 1.84
N ARG A 74 -9.05 -9.86 2.14
CA ARG A 74 -9.41 -10.43 3.44
C ARG A 74 -8.85 -11.85 3.53
N ARG A 75 -8.03 -12.12 4.56
CA ARG A 75 -7.53 -13.48 4.84
C ARG A 75 -8.70 -14.44 4.98
N LYS A 76 -9.00 -15.22 3.94
CA LYS A 76 -9.86 -16.40 4.08
C LYS A 76 -9.09 -17.39 4.95
N LYS A 77 -9.47 -17.52 6.22
CA LYS A 77 -9.10 -18.69 7.03
C LYS A 77 -9.52 -19.92 6.24
N ILE A 78 -8.57 -20.66 5.67
CA ILE A 78 -8.82 -21.99 5.14
C ILE A 78 -9.27 -22.83 6.33
N LYS A 79 -10.57 -23.05 6.47
CA LYS A 79 -11.08 -24.09 7.36
C LYS A 79 -10.57 -25.40 6.77
N ARG A 80 -9.49 -25.92 7.36
CA ARG A 80 -9.03 -27.29 7.15
C ARG A 80 -10.14 -28.20 7.70
N THR A 81 -11.15 -28.51 6.87
CA THR A 81 -12.04 -29.64 7.11
C THR A 81 -11.20 -30.90 6.91
N ARG A 82 -10.64 -31.42 8.00
CA ARG A 82 -10.26 -32.83 8.06
C ARG A 82 -11.57 -33.61 8.01
N LYS A 83 -11.81 -34.28 6.88
CA LYS A 83 -12.77 -35.38 6.78
C LYS A 83 -12.12 -36.64 7.34
#